data_AF-A0A2E7Y425-F1
#
_entry.id   AF-A0A2E7Y425-F1
#
_cell.length_a   1.000
_cell.length_b   1.000
_cell.length_c   1.000
_cell.angle_alpha   90.00
_cell.angle_beta   90.00
_cell.angle_gamma   90.00
#
_symmetry.space_group_name_H-M   'P 1'
#
loop_
_entity.id
_entity.type
_entity.pdbx_description
1 polymer ?
#
loop_
_entity_poly.entity_id
_entity_poly.type
_entity_poly.pdbx_seq_one_letter_code
_entity_poly.pdbx_strand_id
1 'polypeptide(L)' 'MDRDELDVAAIRRLMADRDGGITAINRYPEDGEFTATNACMIGVPATLHLEACRGPADRGAWVRLPFLGQVV' A
#
# COMPACT_ATOMS: atom_id res chain seq x y z
N MET A 1 15.89 5.97 -8.16
CA MET A 1 15.22 6.63 -7.03
C MET A 1 16.22 6.64 -5.90
N ASP A 2 16.59 7.82 -5.41
CA ASP A 2 17.49 7.91 -4.27
C ASP A 2 16.76 7.36 -3.04
N ARG A 3 17.44 6.58 -2.19
CA ARG A 3 16.78 5.87 -1.08
C ARG A 3 16.28 6.82 0.01
N ASP A 4 16.69 8.07 -0.04
CA ASP A 4 16.56 9.05 1.04
C ASP A 4 15.29 9.93 0.95
N GLU A 5 14.42 9.73 -0.06
CA GLU A 5 13.21 10.57 -0.27
C GLU A 5 11.87 9.80 -0.23
N LEU A 6 11.83 8.63 0.39
CA LEU A 6 10.57 7.89 0.52
C LEU A 6 9.75 8.36 1.74
N ASP A 7 8.75 9.19 1.48
CA ASP A 7 7.67 9.46 2.43
C ASP A 7 6.44 8.54 2.19
N VAL A 8 5.47 8.62 3.09
CA VAL A 8 4.22 7.84 3.00
C VAL A 8 3.49 8.10 1.68
N ALA A 9 3.47 9.34 1.19
CA ALA A 9 2.75 9.69 -0.03
C ALA A 9 3.43 9.07 -1.28
N ALA A 10 4.75 9.07 -1.33
CA ALA A 10 5.54 8.41 -2.36
C ALA A 10 5.28 6.90 -2.37
N ILE A 11 5.29 6.25 -1.19
CA ILE A 11 5.00 4.81 -1.10
C ILE A 11 3.55 4.52 -1.50
N ARG A 12 2.56 5.34 -1.11
CA ARG A 12 1.18 5.17 -1.57
C ARG A 12 1.04 5.26 -3.08
N ARG A 13 1.76 6.18 -3.73
CA ARG A 13 1.82 6.27 -5.21
C ARG A 13 2.41 5.01 -5.83
N LEU A 14 3.50 4.48 -5.25
CA LEU A 14 4.08 3.21 -5.70
C LEU A 14 3.09 2.04 -5.53
N MET A 15 2.36 1.98 -4.41
CA MET A 15 1.35 0.95 -4.19
C MET A 15 0.16 1.05 -5.12
N ALA A 16 -0.10 2.23 -5.71
CA ALA A 16 -1.13 2.48 -6.70
C ALA A 16 -0.69 2.17 -8.14
N ASP A 17 0.58 1.84 -8.35
CA ASP A 17 1.16 1.60 -9.67
C ASP A 17 0.48 0.42 -10.39
N ARG A 18 0.12 0.67 -11.65
CA ARG A 18 -0.57 -0.28 -12.54
C ARG A 18 0.29 -0.69 -13.73
N ASP A 19 1.55 -0.26 -13.77
CA ASP A 19 2.45 -0.59 -14.87
C ASP A 19 2.86 -2.07 -14.80
N GLY A 20 2.90 -2.75 -15.96
CA GLY A 20 3.27 -4.17 -16.05
C GLY A 20 2.11 -5.17 -16.18
N GLY A 21 0.85 -4.70 -16.23
CA GLY A 21 -0.31 -5.58 -16.45
C GLY A 21 -0.45 -6.62 -15.35
N ILE A 22 -0.33 -7.91 -15.67
CA ILE A 22 -0.43 -9.00 -14.67
C ILE A 22 0.64 -8.93 -13.58
N THR A 23 1.76 -8.26 -13.83
CA THR A 23 2.86 -8.07 -12.86
C THR A 23 2.80 -6.74 -12.12
N ALA A 24 1.76 -5.94 -12.33
CA ALA A 24 1.58 -4.67 -11.64
C ALA A 24 1.46 -4.85 -10.13
N ILE A 25 1.82 -3.81 -9.37
CA ILE A 25 1.65 -3.79 -7.90
C ILE A 25 0.16 -3.77 -7.55
N ASN A 26 -0.61 -2.92 -8.23
CA ASN A 26 -2.04 -2.72 -7.99
C ASN A 26 -2.88 -3.39 -9.08
N ARG A 27 -3.26 -4.65 -8.87
CA ARG A 27 -3.98 -5.45 -9.88
C ARG A 27 -5.49 -5.43 -9.68
N TYR A 28 -6.22 -5.56 -10.77
CA TYR A 28 -7.67 -5.75 -10.82
C TYR A 28 -8.04 -7.04 -11.57
N PRO A 29 -9.29 -7.52 -11.41
CA PRO A 29 -9.78 -8.66 -12.18
C PRO A 29 -9.70 -8.45 -13.70
N GLU A 30 -9.86 -7.22 -14.19
CA GLU A 30 -9.76 -6.89 -15.61
C GLU A 30 -8.34 -7.00 -16.20
N ASP A 31 -7.30 -7.18 -15.38
CA ASP A 31 -5.90 -7.33 -15.84
C ASP A 31 -5.60 -8.72 -16.42
N GLY A 32 -6.61 -9.60 -16.53
CA GLY A 32 -6.48 -10.95 -17.12
C GLY A 32 -6.18 -12.05 -16.10
N GLU A 33 -6.30 -11.76 -14.81
CA GLU A 33 -6.07 -12.68 -13.70
C GLU A 33 -7.26 -12.74 -12.75
N PHE A 34 -7.53 -13.92 -12.18
CA PHE A 34 -8.63 -14.10 -11.22
C PHE A 34 -8.36 -13.49 -9.83
N THR A 35 -7.23 -12.80 -9.67
CA THR A 35 -6.79 -12.22 -8.40
C THR A 35 -6.50 -10.73 -8.54
N ALA A 36 -6.82 -9.97 -7.50
CA ALA A 36 -6.66 -8.52 -7.47
C ALA A 36 -6.02 -8.07 -6.15
N THR A 37 -5.36 -6.91 -6.18
CA THR A 37 -4.88 -6.25 -4.97
C THR A 37 -6.09 -5.67 -4.24
N ASN A 38 -6.48 -6.28 -3.12
CA ASN A 38 -7.67 -5.89 -2.35
C ASN A 38 -7.35 -5.21 -1.02
N ALA A 39 -6.06 -5.15 -0.65
CA ALA A 39 -5.55 -4.42 0.49
C ALA A 39 -4.03 -4.26 0.36
N CYS A 40 -3.48 -3.24 1.00
CA CYS A 40 -2.04 -3.12 1.25
C CYS A 40 -1.79 -2.36 2.56
N MET A 41 -0.55 -2.41 3.05
CA MET A 41 -0.14 -1.68 4.25
C MET A 41 1.28 -1.15 4.12
N ILE A 42 1.52 0.02 4.71
CA ILE A 42 2.83 0.64 4.83
C ILE A 42 3.15 0.74 6.32
N GLY A 43 4.24 0.10 6.74
CA GLY A 43 4.78 0.30 8.09
C GLY A 43 5.55 1.61 8.15
N VAL A 44 5.27 2.44 9.17
CA VAL A 44 5.99 3.69 9.41
C VAL A 44 6.69 3.60 10.77
N PRO A 45 7.94 3.09 10.81
CA PRO A 45 8.62 2.80 12.07
C PRO A 45 8.91 4.06 12.90
N ALA A 46 9.22 5.18 12.24
CA ALA A 46 9.57 6.44 12.89
C ALA A 46 8.49 6.97 13.84
N THR A 47 7.22 6.67 13.55
CA THR A 47 6.05 7.15 14.31
C THR A 47 5.16 6.02 14.82
N LEU A 48 5.64 4.77 14.74
CA LEU A 48 4.97 3.57 15.25
C LEU A 48 3.49 3.51 14.83
N HIS A 49 3.26 3.49 13.53
CA HIS A 49 1.92 3.25 12.99
C HIS A 49 1.97 2.52 11.66
N LEU A 50 0.80 2.07 11.23
CA LEU A 50 0.57 1.50 9.91
C LEU A 50 -0.34 2.43 9.11
N GLU A 51 -0.07 2.59 7.83
CA GLU A 51 -1.01 3.14 6.85
C GLU A 51 -1.62 1.95 6.11
N ALA A 52 -2.88 1.65 6.36
CA ALA A 52 -3.57 0.52 5.75
C ALA A 52 -4.57 1.01 4.69
N CYS A 53 -4.62 0.34 3.55
CA CYS A 53 -5.64 0.57 2.53
C CYS A 53 -6.61 -0.61 2.49
N ARG A 54 -7.91 -0.32 2.61
CA ARG A 54 -8.98 -1.27 2.31
C ARG A 54 -9.43 -1.08 0.86
N GLY A 55 -9.18 -2.08 0.02
CA GLY A 55 -9.35 -2.01 -1.42
C GLY A 55 -8.04 -1.77 -2.16
N PRO A 56 -8.09 -1.63 -3.49
CA PRO A 56 -6.92 -1.31 -4.29
C PRO A 56 -6.37 0.07 -3.95
N ALA A 57 -5.05 0.26 -3.99
CA ALA A 57 -4.39 1.43 -3.40
C ALA A 57 -4.82 2.80 -3.98
N ASP A 58 -5.30 2.83 -5.22
CA ASP A 58 -5.76 4.02 -5.93
C ASP A 58 -7.27 4.29 -5.80
N ARG A 59 -8.07 3.29 -5.41
CA ARG A 59 -9.54 3.38 -5.26
C ARG A 59 -10.03 3.13 -3.83
N GLY A 60 -9.14 2.63 -2.97
CA GLY A 60 -9.45 2.14 -1.64
C GLY A 60 -9.43 3.23 -0.57
N ALA A 61 -9.93 2.87 0.61
CA ALA A 61 -9.95 3.75 1.76
C ALA A 61 -8.67 3.58 2.58
N TRP A 62 -7.89 4.65 2.70
CA TRP A 62 -6.69 4.69 3.53
C TRP A 62 -7.02 5.09 4.96
N VAL A 63 -6.52 4.32 5.92
CA VAL A 63 -6.68 4.56 7.36
C VAL A 63 -5.32 4.45 8.06
N ARG A 64 -5.14 5.28 9.09
CA ARG A 64 -3.97 5.23 9.97
C ARG A 64 -4.28 4.36 11.19
N LEU A 65 -3.47 3.34 11.44
CA LEU A 65 -3.61 2.41 12.55
C LEU A 65 -2.45 2.60 13.54
N PRO A 66 -2.68 3.17 14.74
CA PRO A 66 -1.64 3.28 15.76
C PRO A 66 -1.37 1.91 16.41
N PHE A 67 -0.14 1.66 16.84
CA PHE A 67 0.12 0.56 17.77
C PHE A 67 -0.37 0.95 19.17
N LEU A 68 -1.41 0.27 19.64
CA LEU A 68 -1.89 0.37 21.03
C LEU A 68 -1.08 -0.65 21.83
N GLY A 69 -0.10 -0.19 22.61
CA GLY A 69 0.96 -1.04 23.16
C GLY A 69 0.48 -2.31 23.88
N GLN A 70 1.05 -3.46 23.48
CA GLN A 70 1.79 -4.41 24.32
C GLN A 70 2.68 -5.22 23.38
N VAL A 71 3.97 -4.88 23.33
CA VAL A 71 5.01 -5.83 22.87
C VAL A 71 5.59 -6.41 24.15
N VAL A 72 5.45 -7.74 24.29
CA VAL A 72 5.96 -8.56 25.40
C VAL A 72 7.48 -8.47 25.46
#